data_AF-A0A831P5A0-F1
#
_entry.id   AF-A0A831P5A0-F1
#
_cell.length_a   1.000
_cell.length_b   1.000
_cell.length_c   1.000
_cell.angle_alpha   90.00
_cell.angle_beta   90.00
_cell.angle_gamma   90.00
#
_symmetry.space_group_name_H-M   'P 1'
#
loop_
_entity.id
_entity.type
_entity.pdbx_description
1 polymer ?
#
loop_
_entity_poly.entity_id
_entity_poly.type
_entity_poly.pdbx_seq_one_letter_code
_entity_poly.pdbx_strand_id
1 'polypeptide(L)' 'MSPNIMAILGYTPGEVLKLGCWRDHQHLEDREKALKAIDEIRAKGHVVHEYRLWSPSVAWPAAWPMISITC' A
#
# COMPACT_ATOMS: atom_id res chain seq x y z
N MET A 1 5.68 8.95 -5.00
CA MET A 1 4.50 8.12 -5.33
C MET A 1 4.49 7.89 -6.84
N SER A 2 4.48 6.63 -7.29
CA SER A 2 4.53 6.29 -8.72
C SER A 2 3.17 6.52 -9.40
N PRO A 3 3.12 7.12 -10.61
CA PRO A 3 1.88 7.27 -11.38
C PRO A 3 1.12 5.95 -11.62
N ASN A 4 1.85 4.84 -11.76
CA ASN A 4 1.25 3.51 -11.99
C ASN A 4 0.40 3.04 -10.81
N ILE A 5 0.80 3.36 -9.58
CA ILE A 5 0.09 2.96 -8.36
C ILE A 5 -1.30 3.61 -8.33
N MET A 6 -1.41 4.87 -8.78
CA MET A 6 -2.68 5.58 -8.84
C MET A 6 -3.63 4.99 -9.88
N ALA A 7 -3.11 4.58 -11.05
CA ALA A 7 -3.90 3.93 -12.08
C ALA A 7 -4.47 2.56 -11.63
N ILE A 8 -3.66 1.78 -10.89
CA ILE A 8 -4.06 0.46 -10.38
C ILE A 8 -5.10 0.58 -9.25
N LEU A 9 -4.90 1.53 -8.34
CA LEU A 9 -5.74 1.68 -7.15
C LEU A 9 -6.95 2.59 -7.33
N GLY A 10 -7.00 3.40 -8.38
CA GLY A 10 -8.07 4.36 -8.59
C GLY A 10 -8.09 5.53 -7.59
N TYR A 11 -7.02 5.73 -6.79
CA TYR A 11 -6.88 6.91 -5.94
C TYR A 11 -6.26 8.08 -6.69
N THR A 12 -6.71 9.28 -6.36
CA THR A 12 -6.03 10.52 -6.73
C THR A 12 -4.78 10.75 -5.87
N PRO A 13 -3.78 11.52 -6.35
CA PRO A 13 -2.60 11.83 -5.55
C PRO A 13 -2.93 12.45 -4.18
N GLY A 14 -3.95 13.32 -4.15
CA GLY A 14 -4.39 13.98 -2.92
C GLY A 14 -4.97 13.02 -1.89
N GLU A 15 -5.63 11.94 -2.32
CA GLU A 15 -6.16 10.90 -1.43
C GLU A 15 -5.04 10.06 -0.84
N VAL A 16 -4.07 9.64 -1.66
CA VAL A 16 -2.92 8.84 -1.20
C VAL A 16 -2.05 9.61 -0.21
N LEU A 17 -1.92 10.93 -0.38
CA LEU A 17 -1.13 11.79 0.49
C LEU A 17 -1.83 12.14 1.82
N LYS A 18 -3.11 11.81 2.00
CA LYS A 18 -3.78 12.00 3.30
C LYS A 18 -3.12 11.13 4.36
N LEU A 19 -2.80 11.75 5.50
CA LEU A 19 -2.22 11.07 6.64
C LEU A 19 -3.11 9.88 7.06
N GLY A 20 -2.56 8.68 7.08
CA GLY A 20 -3.29 7.45 7.45
C GLY A 20 -3.88 6.67 6.28
N CYS A 21 -4.00 7.23 5.07
CA CYS A 21 -4.61 6.55 3.92
C CYS A 21 -3.97 5.18 3.63
N TRP A 22 -2.65 5.09 3.64
CA TRP A 22 -1.94 3.82 3.42
C TRP A 22 -2.26 2.77 4.49
N ARG A 23 -2.16 3.13 5.78
CA ARG A 23 -2.37 2.22 6.91
C ARG A 23 -3.83 1.74 6.99
N ASP A 24 -4.76 2.66 6.76
CA ASP A 24 -6.19 2.40 6.96
C ASP A 24 -6.76 1.51 5.85
N HIS A 25 -6.21 1.61 4.63
CA HIS A 25 -6.62 0.81 3.46
C HIS A 25 -5.81 -0.47 3.24
N GLN A 26 -4.82 -0.77 4.09
CA GLN A 26 -4.12 -2.05 4.08
C GLN A 26 -5.00 -3.19 4.58
N HIS A 27 -4.90 -4.35 3.94
CA HIS A 27 -5.51 -5.58 4.43
C HIS A 27 -5.00 -5.93 5.83
N LEU A 28 -5.91 -6.35 6.73
CA LEU A 28 -5.59 -6.58 8.16
C LEU A 28 -4.43 -7.57 8.35
N GLU A 29 -4.40 -8.65 7.57
CA GLU A 29 -3.35 -9.67 7.63
C GLU A 29 -1.96 -9.16 7.22
N ASP A 30 -1.90 -8.09 6.43
CA ASP A 30 -0.64 -7.57 5.92
C ASP A 30 -0.08 -6.46 6.81
N ARG A 31 -0.87 -5.93 7.76
CA ARG A 31 -0.45 -4.82 8.65
C ARG A 31 0.77 -5.18 9.50
N GLU A 32 0.82 -6.38 10.06
CA GLU A 32 1.98 -6.81 10.86
C GLU A 32 3.25 -6.91 10.02
N LYS A 33 3.13 -7.37 8.77
CA LYS A 33 4.27 -7.45 7.85
C LYS A 33 4.73 -6.05 7.42
N ALA A 34 3.79 -5.14 7.20
CA ALA A 34 4.08 -3.75 6.86
C ALA A 34 4.80 -3.02 8.01
N LEU A 35 4.45 -3.31 9.26
CA LEU A 35 5.17 -2.77 10.43
C LEU A 35 6.62 -3.28 10.50
N LYS A 36 6.84 -4.58 10.25
CA LYS A 36 8.21 -5.13 10.18
C LYS A 36 9.02 -4.51 9.04
N ALA A 37 8.39 -4.25 7.90
CA ALA A 37 9.04 -3.57 6.77
C ALA A 37 9.50 -2.15 7.13
N ILE A 38 8.76 -1.43 8.00
CA ILE A 38 9.19 -0.12 8.51
C ILE A 38 10.47 -0.24 9.35
N ASP A 39 10.56 -1.26 10.20
CA ASP A 39 11.77 -1.50 11.00
C ASP A 39 12.96 -1.89 10.09
N GLU A 40 12.71 -2.63 9.01
CA GLU A 40 13.74 -2.92 8.01
C GLU A 40 14.22 -1.68 7.25
N ILE A 41 13.31 -0.77 6.86
CA ILE A 41 13.68 0.52 6.25
C ILE A 41 14.56 1.31 7.22
N ARG A 42 14.21 1.35 8.51
CA ARG A 42 15.02 2.05 9.52
C ARG A 42 16.42 1.46 9.67
N ALA A 43 16.55 0.14 9.53
CA ALA A 43 17.82 -0.56 9.68
C ALA A 43 18.70 -0.51 8.41
N LYS A 44 18.10 -0.65 7.22
CA LYS A 44 18.81 -0.86 5.94
C LYS A 44 18.71 0.33 4.98
N GLY A 45 17.84 1.30 5.27
CA GLY A 45 17.55 2.45 4.42
C GLY A 45 16.66 2.14 3.21
N HIS A 46 16.29 0.87 2.99
CA HIS A 46 15.40 0.46 1.90
C HIS A 46 14.72 -0.89 2.17
N VAL A 47 13.56 -1.13 1.57
CA VAL A 47 12.88 -2.44 1.57
C VAL A 47 12.00 -2.59 0.32
N VAL A 48 11.84 -3.82 -0.16
CA VAL A 48 10.76 -4.18 -1.09
C VAL A 48 9.71 -4.93 -0.28
N HIS A 49 8.47 -4.44 -0.28
CA HIS A 49 7.39 -5.06 0.46
C HIS A 49 6.11 -5.16 -0.39
N GLU A 50 5.54 -6.36 -0.41
CA GLU A 50 4.30 -6.66 -1.11
C GLU A 50 3.15 -6.79 -0.12
N TYR A 51 2.06 -6.08 -0.37
CA TYR A 51 0.86 -6.13 0.46
C TYR A 51 -0.39 -5.78 -0.34
N ARG A 52 -1.54 -6.18 0.18
CA ARG A 52 -2.83 -5.87 -0.41
C ARG A 52 -3.33 -4.51 0.07
N LEU A 53 -3.75 -3.68 -0.87
CA LEU A 53 -4.37 -2.39 -0.58
C LEU A 53 -5.78 -2.35 -1.20
N TRP A 54 -6.74 -1.83 -0.45
CA TRP A 54 -8.10 -1.65 -0.97
C TRP A 54 -8.09 -0.71 -2.18
N SER A 55 -8.83 -1.11 -3.21
CA SER A 55 -9.04 -0.33 -4.43
C SER A 55 -10.54 -0.13 -4.68
N PRO A 56 -11.06 1.11 -4.69
CA PRO A 56 -12.43 1.38 -5.10
C PRO A 56 -12.71 1.06 -6.57
N SER A 57 -11.67 0.98 -7.41
CA SER A 57 -11.83 0.69 -8.84
C SER A 57 -12.03 -0.80 -9.14
N VAL A 58 -11.85 -1.67 -8.14
CA VAL A 58 -11.96 -3.13 -8.31
C VAL A 58 -13.19 -3.66 -7.56
N ALA A 59 -14.03 -4.41 -8.27
CA ALA A 59 -15.25 -4.99 -7.71
C ALA A 59 -14.95 -6.15 -6.73
N TRP A 60 -15.85 -6.33 -5.75
CA TRP A 60 -15.84 -7.49 -4.86
C TRP A 60 -15.91 -8.81 -5.65
N PRO A 61 -15.14 -9.87 -5.29
CA PRO A 61 -14.26 -10.01 -4.12
C PRO A 61 -12.80 -9.60 -4.35
N ALA A 62 -12.44 -9.10 -5.53
CA ALA A 62 -11.05 -8.82 -5.90
C ALA A 62 -10.54 -7.42 -5.45
N ALA A 63 -11.27 -6.72 -4.59
CA ALA A 63 -11.02 -5.32 -4.20
C ALA A 63 -9.66 -5.05 -3.49
N TRP A 64 -8.83 -6.08 -3.31
CA TRP A 64 -7.51 -6.03 -2.69
C TRP A 64 -6.43 -6.58 -3.63
N PRO A 65 -6.07 -5.85 -4.70
CA PRO A 65 -4.92 -6.22 -5.50
C PRO A 65 -3.63 -6.23 -4.66
N MET A 66 -2.74 -7.17 -4.95
CA MET A 66 -1.39 -7.16 -4.40
C MET A 66 -0.57 -6.06 -5.08
N ILE A 67 0.13 -5.26 -4.28
CA ILE A 67 1.01 -4.21 -4.78
C ILE A 67 2.39 -4.39 -4.15
N SER A 68 3.42 -4.22 -4.97
CA SER A 68 4.81 -4.14 -4.54
C SER A 68 5.23 -2.68 -4.44
N ILE A 69 5.71 -2.26 -3.26
CA ILE A 69 6.32 -0.95 -3.06
C ILE A 69 7.77 -1.15 -2.64
N THR A 70 8.64 -0.39 -3.30
CA THR A 70 10.02 -0.17 -2.88
C THR A 70 10.09 1.15 -2.12
N CYS A 71 10.47 1.10 -0.85
CA CYS A 71 10.69 2.25 0.01
C CYS A 71 12.18 2.38 0.33
#